data_AF-A0A554J7T4-F1
#
_entry.id   AF-A0A554J7T4-F1
#
_cell.length_a   1.000
_cell.length_b   1.000
_cell.length_c   1.000
_cell.angle_alpha   90.00
_cell.angle_beta   90.00
_cell.angle_gamma   90.00
#
_symmetry.space_group_name_H-M   'P 1'
#
loop_
_entity.id
_entity.type
_entity.pdbx_description
1 polymer ?
#
loop_
_entity_poly.entity_id
_entity_poly.type
_entity_poly.pdbx_seq_one_letter_code
_entity_poly.pdbx_strand_id
1 'polypeptide(L)' 'MKVILIKDVKGIGRAHEVVEAKDGHALNYLIPKKLAIAATPREAIDKSLV' A
#
# COMPACT_ATOMS: atom_id res chain seq x y z
N MET A 1 -4.31 2.03 8.92
CA MET A 1 -4.10 2.72 7.62
C MET A 1 -4.30 1.75 6.46
N LYS A 2 -5.00 2.18 5.40
CA LYS A 2 -5.06 1.41 4.15
C LYS A 2 -3.78 1.64 3.35
N VAL A 3 -3.21 0.56 2.82
CA VAL A 3 -2.01 0.61 1.97
C VAL A 3 -2.22 -0.29 0.76
N ILE A 4 -1.64 0.09 -0.37
CA ILE A 4 -1.60 -0.74 -1.59
C ILE A 4 -0.25 -1.44 -1.61
N LEU A 5 -0.25 -2.76 -1.62
CA LEU A 5 0.96 -3.55 -1.78
C LEU A 5 1.51 -3.38 -3.20
N ILE A 6 2.82 -3.19 -3.34
CA ILE A 6 3.50 -3.11 -4.65
C ILE A 6 4.07 -4.49 -5.02
N LYS A 7 4.30 -5.33 -4.02
CA LYS A 7 4.85 -6.69 -4.15
C LYS A 7 4.06 -7.65 -3.28
N ASP A 8 4.16 -8.94 -3.61
CA ASP A 8 3.62 -9.99 -2.74
C ASP A 8 4.37 -9.98 -1.41
N VAL A 9 3.61 -9.86 -0.32
CA VAL A 9 4.17 -9.92 1.05
C VAL A 9 3.53 -11.09 1.77
N LYS A 10 4.36 -12.09 2.08
CA LYS A 10 3.93 -13.33 2.74
C LYS A 10 3.23 -13.00 4.07
N GLY A 11 1.98 -13.45 4.20
CA GLY A 11 1.17 -13.24 5.41
C GLY A 11 0.42 -11.90 5.45
N ILE A 12 0.52 -11.06 4.41
CA ILE A 12 -0.21 -9.79 4.32
C ILE A 12 -1.14 -9.77 3.11
N GLY A 13 -0.63 -10.12 1.92
CA GLY A 13 -1.41 -10.07 0.69
C GLY A 13 -0.54 -10.15 -0.57
N ARG A 14 -1.19 -10.03 -1.72
CA ARG A 14 -0.54 -10.04 -3.03
C ARG A 14 -0.18 -8.64 -3.51
N ALA A 15 0.69 -8.57 -4.51
CA ALA A 15 0.99 -7.33 -5.22
C ALA A 15 -0.30 -6.69 -5.77
N HIS A 16 -0.39 -5.37 -5.68
CA HIS A 16 -1.52 -4.52 -6.05
C HIS A 16 -2.80 -4.72 -5.24
N GLU A 17 -2.73 -5.45 -4.13
CA GLU A 17 -3.84 -5.59 -3.21
C GLU A 17 -3.91 -4.44 -2.21
N VAL A 18 -5.12 -3.95 -1.92
CA VAL A 18 -5.36 -2.99 -0.85
C VAL A 18 -5.52 -3.78 0.45
N VAL A 19 -4.59 -3.58 1.37
CA VAL A 19 -4.61 -4.22 2.69
C VAL A 19 -4.73 -3.18 3.78
N GLU A 20 -5.44 -3.54 4.84
CA GLU A 20 -5.54 -2.70 6.03
C GLU A 20 -4.45 -3.11 7.02
N ALA A 21 -3.46 -2.24 7.19
CA ALA A 21 -2.33 -2.47 8.07
C ALA A 21 -2.34 -1.49 9.25
N LYS A 22 -1.71 -1.90 10.36
CA LYS A 22 -1.43 -0.99 11.47
C LYS A 22 -0.50 0.13 10.99
N ASP A 23 -0.72 1.34 11.48
CA ASP A 23 0.01 2.53 11.03
C ASP A 23 1.53 2.37 11.23
N GLY A 24 1.96 1.83 12.37
CA GLY A 24 3.37 1.52 12.62
C GLY A 24 3.95 0.46 11.67
N HIS A 25 3.16 -0.52 11.23
CA HIS A 25 3.61 -1.54 10.28
C HIS A 25 3.72 -0.97 8.86
N ALA A 26 2.78 -0.10 8.47
CA ALA A 26 2.84 0.62 7.20
C ALA A 26 4.04 1.57 7.15
N LEU A 27 4.18 2.44 8.15
CA LEU A 27 5.16 3.54 8.17
C LEU A 27 6.59 3.07 8.47
N ASN A 28 6.79 2.05 9.32
CA ASN A 28 8.14 1.63 9.71
C ASN A 28 8.67 0.43 8.90
N TYR A 29 7.79 -0.33 8.26
CA TYR A 29 8.19 -1.56 7.54
C TYR A 29 7.83 -1.51 6.06
N LEU A 30 6.56 -1.30 5.71
CA LEU A 30 6.12 -1.46 4.32
C LEU A 30 6.57 -0.30 3.41
N ILE A 31 6.41 0.94 3.86
CA ILE A 31 6.75 2.15 3.09
C ILE A 31 8.27 2.30 2.93
N PRO A 32 9.10 2.21 4.00
CA PRO A 32 10.54 2.35 3.86
C PRO A 32 11.19 1.25 3.01
N LYS A 33 10.61 0.04 3.04
CA LYS A 33 11.08 -1.10 2.22
C LYS A 33 10.50 -1.09 0.80
N LYS A 34 9.70 -0.09 0.42
CA LYS A 34 9.04 0.00 -0.90
C LYS A 34 8.21 -1.25 -1.22
N LEU A 35 7.55 -1.81 -0.20
CA LEU A 35 6.66 -2.97 -0.32
C LEU A 35 5.20 -2.54 -0.43
N ALA A 36 4.84 -1.37 0.10
CA ALA A 36 3.50 -0.80 -0.02
C ALA A 36 3.56 0.72 -0.15
N ILE A 37 2.51 1.30 -0.72
CA ILE A 37 2.25 2.74 -0.74
C ILE A 37 1.00 3.04 0.11
N ALA A 38 0.95 4.22 0.72
CA ALA A 38 -0.24 4.64 1.46
C ALA A 38 -1.42 4.77 0.49
N ALA A 39 -2.55 4.12 0.79
CA ALA A 39 -3.78 4.32 0.06
C ALA A 39 -4.41 5.61 0.60
N THR A 40 -3.93 6.76 0.12
CA THR A 40 -4.53 8.04 0.50
C THR A 40 -5.90 8.17 -0.15
N PRO A 41 -6.90 8.76 0.51
CA PRO A 41 -8.20 9.05 -0.12
C PRO A 41 -8.08 9.99 -1.33
N ARG A 42 -6.95 10.70 -1.46
CA ARG A 42 -6.71 11.71 -2.48
C ARG A 42 -6.04 11.17 -3.75
N GLU A 43 -5.46 9.97 -3.71
CA GLU A 43 -4.76 9.36 -4.86
C GLU A 43 -5.48 8.11 -5.39
N ALA A 44 -6.80 8.02 -5.16
CA ALA A 44 -7.65 7.06 -5.87
C ALA A 44 -7.98 7.49 -7.31
N ILE A 45 -7.50 8.65 -7.79
CA ILE A 45 -7.80 9.16 -9.12
C ILE A 45 -6.57 9.84 -9.72
N ASP A 46 -5.59 9.07 -10.19
CA ASP A 46 -4.90 9.47 -11.43
C ASP A 46 -4.25 8.27 -12.15
N LYS A 47 -5.10 7.37 -12.63
CA LYS A 47 -4.79 6.56 -13.83
C LYS A 47 -5.79 6.87 -14.94
N SER A 48 -6.18 8.13 -15.05
CA SER A 48 -7.01 8.64 -16.14
C SER A 48 -6.51 10.02 -16.58
N LEU A 49 -5.22 10.09 -16.91
CA LEU A 49 -4.70 11.04 -17.88
C LEU A 49 -4.53 10.29 -19.20
N VAL A 50 -5.67 10.02 -19.84
CA VAL A 50 -5.81 9.85 -21.29
C VAL A 50 -6.98 10.73 -21.70
#